data_AF-A0A6I1Z0U7-F1
#
_entry.id   AF-A0A6I1Z0U7-F1
#
_cell.length_a   1.000
_cell.length_b   1.000
_cell.length_c   1.000
_cell.angle_alpha   90.00
_cell.angle_beta   90.00
_cell.angle_gamma   90.00
#
_symmetry.space_group_name_H-M   'P 1'
#
loop_
_entity.id
_entity.type
_entity.pdbx_description
1 polymer ?
#
loop_
_entity_poly.entity_id
_entity_poly.type
_entity_poly.pdbx_seq_one_letter_code
_entity_poly.pdbx_strand_id
1 'polypeptide(L)'
;MARTTTTASMSAREKNGSGRTGEQTASDLAFYSRAMKAPALLDAAERLAGRARSESWTHAEFLVACLQREVAARESHGGEARVRSARFPAIKTIEELDVTHLRGMTREQLAHLGTLDFIVGKENAIFLGPPGTGKTHLAIGLAVRACQAGHRVAFATAAEWVDRLATAHHTGRLQTRA
;
A
#
# COMPACT_ATOMS: atom_id res chain seq x y z
N MET A 1 -45.69 -51.40 32.18
CA MET A 1 -45.99 -50.15 32.92
C MET A 1 -44.72 -49.71 33.65
N ALA A 2 -44.35 -48.43 33.47
CA ALA A 2 -43.41 -47.57 34.22
C ALA A 2 -41.97 -48.09 34.54
N ARG A 3 -40.90 -47.52 33.95
CA ARG A 3 -40.14 -46.28 34.35
C ARG A 3 -39.46 -46.47 35.74
N THR A 4 -38.18 -46.16 36.00
CA THR A 4 -37.26 -45.16 35.43
C THR A 4 -35.85 -45.39 36.00
N THR A 5 -34.81 -45.22 35.19
CA THR A 5 -33.39 -45.16 35.59
C THR A 5 -32.98 -43.75 36.05
N THR A 6 -32.37 -43.70 37.24
CA THR A 6 -31.11 -43.02 37.63
C THR A 6 -30.70 -41.70 36.95
N THR A 7 -30.46 -40.66 37.77
CA THR A 7 -29.12 -40.07 38.05
C THR A 7 -29.17 -38.55 38.25
N ALA A 8 -28.86 -38.17 39.50
CA ALA A 8 -28.10 -37.02 39.99
C ALA A 8 -28.09 -35.69 39.21
N SER A 9 -28.54 -34.68 39.96
CA SER A 9 -28.18 -33.27 39.89
C SER A 9 -26.67 -33.01 39.76
N MET A 10 -26.28 -32.23 38.76
CA MET A 10 -25.06 -31.42 38.78
C MET A 10 -25.42 -29.95 38.60
N SER A 11 -25.40 -29.26 39.73
CA SER A 11 -25.30 -27.81 39.84
C SER A 11 -23.89 -27.38 39.44
N ALA A 12 -23.78 -26.62 38.35
CA ALA A 12 -22.75 -25.60 38.09
C ALA A 12 -22.86 -25.18 36.62
N ARG A 13 -23.71 -24.18 36.33
CA ARG A 13 -23.64 -23.47 35.05
C ARG A 13 -23.19 -22.05 35.35
N GLU A 14 -21.92 -21.82 35.04
CA GLU A 14 -21.22 -20.55 35.11
C GLU A 14 -22.06 -19.43 34.48
N LYS A 15 -22.54 -18.51 35.33
CA LYS A 15 -23.04 -17.21 34.90
C LYS A 15 -21.86 -16.25 34.90
N ASN A 16 -21.16 -16.12 33.79
CA ASN A 16 -20.39 -14.90 33.54
C ASN A 16 -20.29 -14.57 32.05
N GLY A 17 -21.42 -14.20 31.44
CA GLY A 17 -21.47 -13.55 30.15
C GLY A 17 -21.72 -12.06 30.36
N SER A 18 -20.69 -11.31 30.72
CA SER A 18 -20.73 -9.84 30.76
C SER A 18 -20.96 -9.33 29.34
N GLY A 19 -22.18 -8.93 29.02
CA GLY A 19 -22.52 -8.30 27.74
C GLY A 19 -21.70 -7.03 27.57
N ARG A 20 -20.75 -7.02 26.63
CA ARG A 20 -20.04 -5.79 26.24
C ARG A 20 -21.08 -4.81 25.70
N THR A 21 -21.10 -3.59 26.24
CA THR A 21 -21.94 -2.51 25.72
C THR A 21 -21.48 -2.12 24.31
N GLY A 22 -22.38 -1.54 23.51
CA GLY A 22 -22.04 -1.04 22.17
C GLY A 22 -20.90 -0.01 22.22
N GLU A 23 -20.87 0.82 23.26
CA GLU A 23 -19.80 1.79 23.53
C GLU A 23 -18.45 1.12 23.79
N GLN A 24 -18.43 0.05 24.60
CA GLN A 24 -17.21 -0.71 24.84
C GLN A 24 -16.67 -1.31 23.53
N THR A 25 -17.57 -1.86 22.71
CA THR A 25 -17.21 -2.46 21.42
C THR A 25 -16.64 -1.43 20.44
N ALA A 26 -17.20 -0.22 20.39
CA ALA A 26 -16.68 0.88 19.57
C ALA A 26 -15.29 1.35 20.05
N SER A 27 -15.11 1.47 21.36
CA SER A 27 -13.81 1.82 21.97
C SER A 27 -12.74 0.78 21.64
N ASP A 28 -13.08 -0.50 21.78
CA ASP A 28 -12.18 -1.61 21.45
C ASP A 28 -11.82 -1.63 19.96
N LEU A 29 -12.80 -1.41 19.08
CA LEU A 29 -12.57 -1.33 17.64
C LEU A 29 -11.58 -0.19 17.32
N ALA A 30 -11.74 0.98 17.94
CA ALA A 30 -10.82 2.11 17.76
C ALA A 30 -9.41 1.79 18.27
N PHE A 31 -9.30 1.18 19.45
CA PHE A 31 -8.02 0.76 20.04
C PHE A 31 -7.29 -0.24 19.17
N TYR A 32 -7.93 -1.36 18.79
CA TYR A 32 -7.31 -2.41 17.99
C TYR A 32 -6.98 -1.94 16.58
N SER A 33 -7.85 -1.13 15.95
CA SER A 33 -7.57 -0.56 14.64
C SER A 33 -6.33 0.32 14.66
N ARG A 34 -6.14 1.14 15.71
CA ARG A 34 -4.93 1.95 15.87
C ARG A 34 -3.69 1.09 16.06
N ALA A 35 -3.75 0.06 16.91
CA ALA A 35 -2.65 -0.85 17.17
C ALA A 35 -2.19 -1.59 15.90
N MET A 36 -3.15 -2.02 15.06
CA MET A 36 -2.88 -2.69 13.78
C MET A 36 -2.55 -1.72 12.63
N LYS A 37 -2.54 -0.41 12.88
CA LYS A 37 -2.41 0.65 11.86
C LYS A 37 -3.46 0.52 10.75
N ALA A 38 -4.71 0.26 11.12
CA ALA A 38 -5.84 0.06 10.21
C ALA A 38 -6.88 1.22 10.26
N PRO A 39 -6.48 2.47 9.96
CA PRO A 39 -7.37 3.62 10.10
C PRO A 39 -8.53 3.62 9.08
N ALA A 40 -8.30 3.17 7.85
CA ALA A 40 -9.33 3.20 6.81
C ALA A 40 -10.40 2.13 7.04
N LEU A 41 -10.05 1.02 7.72
CA LEU A 41 -11.01 0.08 8.25
C LEU A 41 -11.92 0.75 9.29
N LEU A 42 -11.33 1.41 10.28
CA LEU A 42 -12.07 2.07 11.36
C LEU A 42 -13.07 3.09 10.82
N ASP A 43 -12.62 3.96 9.90
CA ASP A 43 -13.44 4.98 9.26
C ASP A 43 -14.59 4.42 8.41
N ALA A 44 -14.46 3.17 7.94
CA ALA A 44 -15.45 2.51 7.11
C ALA A 44 -16.36 1.53 7.85
N ALA A 45 -15.99 1.13 9.08
CA ALA A 45 -16.60 0.02 9.79
C ALA A 45 -18.11 0.22 10.00
N GLU A 46 -18.53 1.42 10.44
CA GLU A 46 -19.95 1.69 10.71
C GLU A 46 -20.80 1.67 9.44
N ARG A 47 -20.30 2.31 8.37
CA ARG A 47 -20.94 2.32 7.05
C ARG A 47 -21.06 0.91 6.47
N LEU A 48 -19.99 0.12 6.56
CA LEU A 48 -19.97 -1.27 6.09
C LEU A 48 -20.87 -2.18 6.94
N ALA A 49 -20.98 -1.93 8.25
CA ALA A 49 -21.88 -2.66 9.12
C ALA A 49 -23.36 -2.36 8.78
N GLY A 50 -23.68 -1.10 8.45
CA GLY A 50 -24.99 -0.71 7.94
C GLY A 50 -25.35 -1.45 6.66
N ARG A 51 -24.41 -1.48 5.71
CA ARG A 51 -24.56 -2.19 4.43
C ARG A 51 -24.71 -3.70 4.61
N ALA A 52 -23.91 -4.30 5.49
CA ALA A 52 -23.98 -5.72 5.81
C ALA A 52 -25.36 -6.13 6.34
N ARG A 53 -25.98 -5.28 7.17
CA ARG A 53 -27.36 -5.50 7.65
C ARG A 53 -28.39 -5.39 6.55
N SER A 54 -28.30 -4.38 5.68
CA SER A 54 -29.28 -4.18 4.60
C SER A 54 -29.18 -5.27 3.52
N GLU A 55 -27.98 -5.72 3.22
CA GLU A 55 -27.71 -6.72 2.17
C GLU A 55 -27.60 -8.15 2.72
N SER A 56 -27.89 -8.36 4.01
CA SER A 56 -27.82 -9.68 4.68
C SER A 56 -26.49 -10.40 4.52
N TRP A 57 -25.37 -9.66 4.59
CA TRP A 57 -24.03 -10.24 4.53
C TRP A 57 -23.76 -11.13 5.73
N THR A 58 -23.00 -12.20 5.49
CA THR A 58 -22.35 -12.99 6.53
C THR A 58 -21.29 -12.17 7.28
N HIS A 59 -20.95 -12.59 8.50
CA HIS A 59 -19.86 -11.99 9.27
C HIS A 59 -18.52 -12.00 8.52
N ALA A 60 -18.28 -13.06 7.73
CA ALA A 60 -17.08 -13.20 6.92
C ALA A 60 -17.04 -12.15 5.79
N GLU A 61 -18.15 -11.94 5.07
CA GLU A 61 -18.25 -10.93 4.01
C GLU A 61 -18.05 -9.51 4.54
N PHE A 62 -18.62 -9.20 5.70
CA PHE A 62 -18.38 -7.92 6.38
C PHE A 62 -16.89 -7.73 6.71
N LEU A 63 -16.25 -8.75 7.32
CA LEU A 63 -14.83 -8.69 7.66
C LEU A 63 -13.95 -8.52 6.42
N VAL A 64 -14.25 -9.25 5.34
CA VAL A 64 -13.56 -9.13 4.05
C VAL A 64 -13.68 -7.70 3.51
N ALA A 65 -14.86 -7.11 3.50
CA ALA A 65 -15.07 -5.74 3.02
C ALA A 65 -14.28 -4.70 3.85
N CYS A 66 -14.26 -4.87 5.17
CA CYS A 66 -13.47 -4.04 6.08
C CYS A 66 -11.96 -4.12 5.77
N LEU A 67 -11.43 -5.33 5.61
CA LEU A 67 -10.02 -5.56 5.29
C LEU A 67 -9.66 -5.06 3.88
N GLN A 68 -10.52 -5.29 2.89
CA GLN A 68 -10.35 -4.78 1.53
C GLN A 68 -10.22 -3.26 1.51
N ARG A 69 -11.04 -2.55 2.30
CA ARG A 69 -10.96 -1.10 2.41
C ARG A 69 -9.60 -0.64 2.95
N GLU A 70 -9.09 -1.30 3.97
CA GLU A 70 -7.78 -0.99 4.53
C GLU A 70 -6.65 -1.26 3.54
N VAL A 71 -6.66 -2.42 2.88
CA VAL A 71 -5.66 -2.77 1.87
C VAL A 71 -5.67 -1.74 0.74
N ALA A 72 -6.85 -1.40 0.19
CA ALA A 72 -6.97 -0.40 -0.86
C ALA A 72 -6.44 0.97 -0.41
N ALA A 73 -6.71 1.38 0.83
CA ALA A 73 -6.17 2.62 1.38
C ALA A 73 -4.64 2.56 1.51
N ARG A 74 -4.06 1.47 2.02
CA ARG A 74 -2.61 1.31 2.16
C ARG A 74 -1.88 1.34 0.82
N GLU A 75 -2.43 0.70 -0.20
CA GLU A 75 -1.83 0.73 -1.54
C GLU A 75 -1.83 2.16 -2.12
N SER A 76 -2.96 2.87 -2.00
CA SER A 76 -3.08 4.27 -2.43
C SER A 76 -2.16 5.22 -1.65
N HIS A 77 -2.23 5.22 -0.32
CA HIS A 77 -1.44 6.12 0.53
C HIS A 77 0.05 5.77 0.49
N GLY A 78 0.39 4.48 0.41
CA GLY A 78 1.76 4.00 0.29
C GLY A 78 2.40 4.52 -0.99
N GLY A 79 1.67 4.49 -2.11
CA GLY A 79 2.12 5.06 -3.38
C GLY A 79 2.44 6.55 -3.27
N GLU A 80 1.49 7.34 -2.79
CA GLU A 80 1.64 8.79 -2.64
C GLU A 80 2.77 9.18 -1.67
N ALA A 81 2.86 8.48 -0.54
CA ALA A 81 3.92 8.70 0.44
C ALA A 81 5.30 8.40 -0.17
N ARG A 82 5.43 7.31 -0.95
CA ARG A 82 6.66 6.99 -1.68
C ARG A 82 7.00 8.05 -2.72
N VAL A 83 6.02 8.51 -3.51
CA VAL A 83 6.20 9.61 -4.48
C VAL A 83 6.71 10.88 -3.79
N ARG A 84 6.08 11.26 -2.66
CA ARG A 84 6.50 12.42 -1.86
C ARG A 84 7.91 12.27 -1.31
N SER A 85 8.27 11.08 -0.83
CA SER A 85 9.60 10.78 -0.28
C SER A 85 10.70 10.81 -1.35
N ALA A 86 10.36 10.54 -2.61
CA ALA A 86 11.32 10.50 -3.71
C ALA A 86 11.78 11.89 -4.17
N ARG A 87 11.06 12.96 -3.78
CA ARG A 87 11.41 14.38 -4.05
C ARG A 87 11.68 14.67 -5.53
N PHE A 88 10.79 14.20 -6.42
CA PHE A 88 10.88 14.51 -7.84
C PHE A 88 10.82 16.02 -8.10
N PRO A 89 11.54 16.56 -9.10
CA PRO A 89 11.47 17.97 -9.47
C PRO A 89 10.09 18.35 -10.04
N ALA A 90 9.39 17.39 -10.63
CA ALA A 90 8.00 17.49 -11.04
C ALA A 90 7.39 16.08 -11.02
N ILE A 91 6.09 15.97 -10.74
CA ILE A 91 5.36 14.71 -10.92
C ILE A 91 4.96 14.63 -12.41
N LYS A 92 5.35 13.54 -13.06
CA LYS A 92 5.05 13.23 -14.46
C LYS A 92 4.60 11.79 -14.55
N THR A 93 3.61 11.49 -15.39
CA THR A 93 3.15 10.12 -15.64
C THR A 93 3.68 9.60 -16.98
N ILE A 94 3.70 8.27 -17.16
CA ILE A 94 4.11 7.68 -18.44
C ILE A 94 3.10 8.04 -19.53
N GLU A 95 1.83 8.17 -19.15
CA GLU A 95 0.70 8.47 -20.01
C GLU A 95 0.74 9.91 -20.56
N GLU A 96 1.36 10.85 -19.84
CA GLU A 96 1.62 12.22 -20.30
C GLU A 96 2.81 12.34 -21.27
N LEU A 97 3.58 11.26 -21.48
CA LEU A 97 4.78 11.32 -22.28
C LEU A 97 4.43 11.33 -23.77
N ASP A 98 4.86 12.36 -24.47
CA ASP A 98 4.75 12.41 -25.93
C ASP A 98 5.79 11.48 -26.58
N VAL A 99 5.33 10.30 -26.98
CA VAL A 99 6.13 9.28 -27.65
C VAL A 99 6.65 9.70 -29.01
N THR A 100 6.08 10.72 -29.65
CA THR A 100 6.57 11.22 -30.95
C THR A 100 7.96 11.88 -30.84
N HIS A 101 8.29 12.40 -29.65
CA HIS A 101 9.59 13.01 -29.36
C HIS A 101 10.68 11.99 -29.00
N LEU A 102 10.30 10.73 -28.72
CA LEU A 102 11.21 9.64 -28.38
C LEU A 102 11.71 8.95 -29.65
N ARG A 103 12.56 9.64 -30.41
CA ARG A 103 13.23 9.03 -31.57
C ARG A 103 14.09 7.85 -31.11
N GLY A 104 13.63 6.63 -31.37
CA GLY A 104 14.34 5.38 -31.05
C GLY A 104 13.67 4.48 -30.01
N MET A 105 12.48 4.81 -29.51
CA MET A 105 11.73 3.91 -28.60
C MET A 105 10.34 3.60 -29.17
N THR A 106 10.00 2.32 -29.26
CA THR A 106 8.67 1.89 -29.73
C THR A 106 7.65 1.90 -28.58
N ARG A 107 6.35 1.87 -28.92
CA ARG A 107 5.27 1.82 -27.93
C ARG A 107 5.30 0.52 -27.12
N GLU A 108 5.74 -0.57 -27.74
CA GLU A 108 5.91 -1.88 -27.12
C GLU A 108 7.03 -1.84 -26.08
N GLN A 109 8.16 -1.20 -26.38
CA GLN A 109 9.26 -1.02 -25.42
C GLN A 109 8.83 -0.16 -24.23
N LEU A 110 8.06 0.91 -24.47
CA LEU A 110 7.50 1.73 -23.39
C LEU A 110 6.53 0.94 -22.51
N ALA A 111 5.65 0.14 -23.11
CA ALA A 111 4.73 -0.72 -22.38
C ALA A 111 5.48 -1.75 -21.53
N HIS A 112 6.54 -2.36 -22.08
CA HIS A 112 7.39 -3.28 -21.35
C HIS A 112 8.14 -2.60 -20.19
N LEU A 113 8.73 -1.41 -20.39
CA LEU A 113 9.31 -0.66 -19.27
C LEU A 113 8.27 -0.32 -18.19
N GLY A 114 7.03 -0.06 -18.60
CA GLY A 114 5.90 0.22 -17.71
C GLY A 114 5.46 -0.97 -16.84
N THR A 115 5.86 -2.21 -17.14
CA THR A 115 5.62 -3.37 -16.25
C THR A 115 6.56 -3.35 -15.05
N LEU A 116 7.68 -2.62 -15.13
CA LEU A 116 8.73 -2.54 -14.13
C LEU A 116 9.48 -3.87 -13.90
N ASP A 117 9.39 -4.82 -14.84
CA ASP A 117 10.05 -6.14 -14.72
C ASP A 117 11.56 -6.01 -14.51
N PHE A 118 12.19 -4.99 -15.08
CA PHE A 118 13.62 -4.69 -14.89
C PHE A 118 13.98 -4.44 -13.41
N ILE A 119 13.06 -3.92 -12.59
CA ILE A 119 13.30 -3.73 -11.15
C ILE A 119 13.35 -5.09 -10.44
N VAL A 120 12.45 -6.01 -10.80
CA VAL A 120 12.42 -7.38 -10.25
C VAL A 120 13.65 -8.16 -10.70
N GLY A 121 14.02 -8.03 -11.97
CA GLY A 121 15.23 -8.60 -12.56
C GLY A 121 16.54 -7.99 -12.05
N LYS A 122 16.48 -6.89 -11.28
CA LYS A 122 17.65 -6.10 -10.82
C LYS A 122 18.52 -5.60 -11.98
N GLU A 123 17.86 -5.23 -13.07
CA GLU A 123 18.48 -4.70 -14.29
C GLU A 123 18.47 -3.17 -14.28
N ASN A 124 19.35 -2.58 -15.09
CA ASN A 124 19.47 -1.13 -15.21
C ASN A 124 18.83 -0.64 -16.51
N ALA A 125 17.90 0.31 -16.41
CA ALA A 125 17.39 1.05 -17.56
C ALA A 125 18.15 2.36 -17.74
N ILE A 126 18.80 2.55 -18.88
CA ILE A 126 19.57 3.76 -19.21
C ILE A 126 18.99 4.42 -20.46
N PHE A 127 18.63 5.69 -20.33
CA PHE A 127 18.08 6.47 -21.44
C PHE A 127 19.14 7.39 -22.05
N LEU A 128 19.46 7.19 -23.33
CA LEU A 128 20.44 7.96 -24.08
C LEU A 128 19.78 8.70 -25.24
N GLY A 129 20.22 9.92 -25.51
CA GLY A 129 19.74 10.69 -26.66
C GLY A 129 19.90 12.21 -26.49
N PRO A 130 19.63 13.00 -27.55
CA PRO A 130 19.76 14.45 -27.55
C PRO A 130 18.98 15.13 -26.42
N PRO A 131 19.38 16.30 -25.91
CA PRO A 131 18.59 17.02 -24.90
C PRO A 131 17.17 17.32 -25.42
N GLY A 132 16.20 17.40 -24.52
CA GLY A 132 14.80 17.74 -24.88
C GLY A 132 13.91 16.58 -25.38
N THR A 133 14.43 15.36 -25.54
CA THR A 133 13.65 14.20 -26.05
C THR A 133 12.81 13.47 -25.00
N GLY A 134 12.45 14.10 -23.88
CA GLY A 134 11.58 13.48 -22.86
C GLY A 134 12.22 12.41 -21.96
N LYS A 135 13.55 12.19 -22.00
CA LYS A 135 14.23 11.17 -21.15
C LYS A 135 13.99 11.35 -19.65
N THR A 136 14.10 12.59 -19.16
CA THR A 136 13.85 12.90 -17.76
C THR A 136 12.38 12.68 -17.39
N HIS A 137 11.45 13.01 -18.30
CA HIS A 137 10.02 12.71 -18.10
C HIS A 137 9.81 11.21 -18.00
N LEU A 138 10.36 10.42 -18.93
CA LEU A 138 10.26 8.96 -18.91
C LEU A 138 10.81 8.37 -17.60
N ALA A 139 11.99 8.83 -17.17
CA ALA A 139 12.59 8.40 -15.91
C ALA A 139 11.70 8.73 -14.70
N ILE A 140 11.13 9.93 -14.64
CA ILE A 140 10.18 10.34 -13.59
C ILE A 140 8.89 9.51 -13.67
N GLY A 141 8.32 9.30 -14.86
CA GLY A 141 7.10 8.51 -15.04
C GLY A 141 7.25 7.07 -14.58
N LEU A 142 8.35 6.42 -14.95
CA LEU A 142 8.69 5.07 -14.47
C LEU A 142 8.91 5.05 -12.95
N ALA A 143 9.58 6.07 -12.41
CA ALA A 143 9.81 6.20 -10.98
C ALA A 143 8.51 6.42 -10.18
N VAL A 144 7.56 7.21 -10.69
CA VAL A 144 6.23 7.39 -10.10
C VAL A 144 5.45 6.09 -10.14
N ARG A 145 5.46 5.38 -11.27
CA ARG A 145 4.83 4.06 -11.39
C ARG A 145 5.44 3.04 -10.43
N ALA A 146 6.76 3.05 -10.26
CA ALA A 146 7.44 2.21 -9.29
C ALA A 146 7.05 2.55 -7.85
N CYS A 147 6.89 3.85 -7.51
CA CYS A 147 6.35 4.25 -6.23
C CYS A 147 4.93 3.70 -6.02
N GLN A 148 4.06 3.77 -7.03
CA GLN A 148 2.70 3.25 -6.95
C GLN A 148 2.68 1.71 -6.80
N ALA A 149 3.61 1.01 -7.45
CA ALA A 149 3.75 -0.45 -7.41
C ALA A 149 4.44 -0.99 -6.13
N GLY A 150 4.69 -0.16 -5.12
CA GLY A 150 5.27 -0.62 -3.85
C GLY A 150 6.75 -0.32 -3.66
N HIS A 151 7.47 0.13 -4.69
CA HIS A 151 8.92 0.29 -4.64
C HIS A 151 9.35 1.61 -4.00
N ARG A 152 10.45 1.55 -3.24
CA ARG A 152 11.07 2.74 -2.64
C ARG A 152 12.02 3.41 -3.65
N VAL A 153 11.67 4.60 -4.13
CA VAL A 153 12.45 5.30 -5.17
C VAL A 153 13.15 6.53 -4.62
N ALA A 154 14.37 6.80 -5.10
CA ALA A 154 15.12 8.02 -4.81
C ALA A 154 15.49 8.63 -6.14
N PHE A 155 15.27 9.93 -6.24
CA PHE A 155 15.60 10.70 -7.42
C PHE A 155 16.70 11.70 -7.06
N ALA A 156 17.69 11.81 -7.94
CA ALA A 156 18.73 12.82 -7.86
C ALA A 156 19.37 12.97 -9.24
N THR A 157 19.97 14.13 -9.49
CA THR A 157 20.87 14.36 -10.62
C THR A 157 22.13 13.51 -10.47
N ALA A 158 22.84 13.31 -11.57
CA ALA A 158 24.11 12.59 -11.55
C ALA A 158 25.14 13.25 -10.60
N ALA A 159 25.20 14.58 -10.59
CA ALA A 159 26.09 15.33 -9.70
C ALA A 159 25.76 15.09 -8.21
N GLU A 160 24.48 15.12 -7.84
CA GLU A 160 24.04 14.80 -6.47
C GLU A 160 24.36 13.36 -6.08
N TRP A 161 24.24 12.41 -7.01
CA TRP A 161 24.63 11.03 -6.74
C TRP A 161 26.14 10.89 -6.51
N VAL A 162 26.97 11.56 -7.30
CA VAL A 162 28.43 11.58 -7.11
C VAL A 162 28.79 12.13 -5.73
N ASP A 163 28.19 13.26 -5.33
CA ASP A 163 28.45 13.89 -4.03
C ASP A 163 28.02 12.99 -2.85
N ARG A 164 26.83 12.39 -2.93
CA ARG A 164 26.32 11.44 -1.92
C ARG A 164 27.22 10.21 -1.80
N LEU A 165 27.66 9.65 -2.92
CA LEU A 165 28.52 8.47 -2.95
C LEU A 165 29.93 8.78 -2.46
N ALA A 166 30.49 9.95 -2.80
CA ALA A 166 31.79 10.39 -2.30
C ALA A 166 31.77 10.58 -0.78
N THR A 167 30.73 11.23 -0.26
CA THR A 167 30.52 11.41 1.19
C THR A 167 30.36 10.06 1.89
N ALA A 168 29.56 9.14 1.32
CA ALA A 168 29.37 7.81 1.87
C ALA A 168 30.66 6.98 1.89
N HIS A 169 31.48 7.12 0.85
CA HIS A 169 32.78 6.46 0.77
C HIS A 169 33.73 6.97 1.87
N HIS A 170 33.79 8.28 2.09
CA HIS A 170 34.64 8.88 3.12
C HIS A 170 34.20 8.51 4.54
N THR A 171 32.89 8.42 4.78
CA THR A 171 32.31 8.10 6.10
C THR A 171 32.13 6.60 6.35
N GLY A 172 32.41 5.76 5.35
CA GLY A 172 32.21 4.30 5.41
C GLY A 172 30.75 3.87 5.57
N ARG A 173 29.78 4.75 5.31
CA ARG A 173 28.34 4.48 5.47
C ARG A 173 27.54 5.10 4.33
N LEU A 174 26.73 4.29 3.66
CA LEU A 174 25.73 4.78 2.72
C LEU A 174 24.70 5.62 3.50
N GLN A 175 24.43 6.83 3.00
CA GLN A 175 23.40 7.67 3.58
C GLN A 175 22.06 6.92 3.53
N THR A 176 21.49 6.67 4.71
CA THR A 176 20.16 6.07 4.80
C THR A 176 19.14 7.19 4.57
N ARG A 177 18.14 6.94 3.73
CA ARG A 177 17.13 7.96 3.37
C ARG A 177 16.44 8.51 4.62
N ALA A 178 16.23 9.83 4.62
CA ALA A 178 15.24 10.50 5.47
C ALA A 178 13.83 10.34 4.87
#